data_AF-A0A0S3UCD4-F1
#
_entry.id   AF-A0A0S3UCD4-F1
#
_cell.length_a   1.000
_cell.length_b   1.000
_cell.length_c   1.000
_cell.angle_alpha   90.00
_cell.angle_beta   90.00
_cell.angle_gamma   90.00
#
_symmetry.space_group_name_H-M   'P 1'
#
loop_
_entity.id
_entity.type
_entity.pdbx_description
1 polymer ?
#
loop_
_entity_poly.entity_id
_entity_poly.type
_entity_poly.pdbx_seq_one_letter_code
_entity_poly.pdbx_strand_id
1 'polypeptide(L)'
;MKANVYDLVKTSTQVQSDFKPEITIPTGTIGTVIEYYEQPEGYAVDLAIPNEQLVGGYEYHNVILLPQQFVVIKKFETSEKIAG
;
A
#
# COMPACT_ATOMS: atom_id res chain seq x y z
N MET A 1 4.42 6.83 13.30
CA MET A 1 4.05 6.13 12.06
C MET A 1 2.99 5.08 12.33
N LYS A 2 1.94 5.06 11.52
CA LYS A 2 0.86 4.06 11.54
C LYS A 2 1.33 2.67 11.04
N ALA A 3 2.22 2.63 10.05
CA ALA A 3 2.74 1.41 9.42
C ALA A 3 4.24 1.48 9.14
N ASN A 4 4.90 0.33 9.03
CA ASN A 4 6.30 0.16 8.60
C ASN A 4 6.40 -0.29 7.14
N VAL A 5 7.58 -0.15 6.54
CA VAL A 5 7.88 -0.80 5.26
C VAL A 5 7.67 -2.31 5.39
N TYR A 6 7.07 -2.90 4.36
CA TYR A 6 6.60 -4.29 4.27
C TYR A 6 5.35 -4.65 5.05
N ASP A 7 4.78 -3.75 5.86
CA ASP A 7 3.46 -3.99 6.46
C ASP A 7 2.42 -4.17 5.34
N LEU A 8 1.53 -5.16 5.53
CA LEU A 8 0.36 -5.30 4.68
C LEU A 8 -0.74 -4.38 5.19
N VAL A 9 -1.33 -3.66 4.25
CA VAL A 9 -2.41 -2.71 4.49
C VAL A 9 -3.60 -3.04 3.63
N LYS A 10 -4.76 -2.55 4.04
CA LYS A 10 -6.01 -2.62 3.29
C LYS A 10 -6.62 -1.22 3.22
N THR A 11 -7.01 -0.77 2.03
CA THR A 11 -7.66 0.53 1.87
C THR A 11 -8.99 0.54 2.66
N SER A 12 -9.21 1.60 3.43
CA SER A 12 -10.45 1.82 4.20
C SER A 12 -11.43 2.76 3.49
N THR A 13 -10.99 3.37 2.40
CA THR A 13 -11.77 4.21 1.50
C THR A 13 -11.38 3.91 0.05
N GLN A 14 -12.14 4.44 -0.89
CA GLN A 14 -11.77 4.50 -2.30
C GLN A 14 -10.57 5.45 -2.46
N VAL A 15 -9.61 5.06 -3.31
CA VAL A 15 -8.36 5.80 -3.54
C VAL A 15 -8.19 6.03 -5.03
N GLN A 16 -7.69 7.19 -5.43
CA GLN A 16 -7.35 7.47 -6.82
C GLN A 16 -5.90 7.10 -7.09
N SER A 17 -5.60 6.52 -8.25
CA SER A 17 -4.21 6.26 -8.63
C SER A 17 -3.50 7.58 -8.92
N ASP A 18 -2.29 7.76 -8.38
CA ASP A 18 -1.49 8.96 -8.57
C ASP A 18 -0.93 9.07 -10.00
N PHE A 19 -0.65 7.94 -10.65
CA PHE A 19 -0.02 7.87 -11.98
C PHE A 19 -1.00 7.61 -13.12
N LYS A 20 -2.21 7.10 -12.81
CA LYS A 20 -3.29 6.86 -13.77
C LYS A 20 -4.59 7.44 -13.22
N PRO A 21 -4.84 8.76 -13.35
CA PRO A 21 -5.97 9.43 -12.71
C PRO A 21 -7.34 8.86 -13.10
N GLU A 22 -7.45 8.21 -14.25
CA GLU A 22 -8.65 7.52 -14.71
C GLU A 22 -8.97 6.25 -13.91
N ILE A 23 -7.99 5.71 -13.16
CA ILE A 23 -8.15 4.51 -12.35
C ILE A 23 -8.51 4.88 -10.92
N THR A 24 -9.65 4.33 -10.50
CA THR A 24 -10.09 4.41 -9.12
C THR A 24 -9.97 3.04 -8.46
N ILE A 25 -9.22 2.99 -7.36
CA ILE A 25 -8.91 1.77 -6.63
C ILE A 25 -10.01 1.54 -5.58
N PRO A 26 -10.69 0.38 -5.61
CA PRO A 26 -11.76 0.09 -4.67
C PRO A 26 -11.32 0.08 -3.20
N THR A 27 -12.27 0.39 -2.31
CA THR A 27 -12.10 0.14 -0.88
C THR A 27 -11.88 -1.35 -0.63
N GLY A 28 -11.02 -1.67 0.32
CA GLY A 28 -10.69 -3.03 0.68
C GLY A 28 -9.61 -3.69 -0.17
N THR A 29 -8.98 -2.94 -1.08
CA THR A 29 -7.82 -3.40 -1.84
C THR A 29 -6.62 -3.57 -0.90
N ILE A 30 -5.91 -4.68 -1.05
CA ILE A 30 -4.76 -5.03 -0.23
C ILE A 30 -3.49 -4.57 -0.95
N GLY A 31 -2.51 -4.10 -0.17
CA GLY A 31 -1.19 -3.82 -0.68
C GLY A 31 -0.13 -3.85 0.40
N THR A 32 1.09 -3.54 -0.02
CA THR A 32 2.28 -3.55 0.81
C THR A 32 2.86 -2.15 0.88
N VAL A 33 3.20 -1.68 2.08
CA VAL A 33 3.93 -0.42 2.24
C VAL A 33 5.36 -0.61 1.72
N ILE A 34 5.78 0.25 0.81
CA ILE A 34 7.15 0.23 0.24
C ILE A 34 8.00 1.41 0.71
N GLU A 35 7.38 2.52 1.09
CA GLU A 35 8.04 3.71 1.60
C GLU A 35 7.10 4.45 2.58
N TYR A 36 7.67 5.23 3.50
CA TYR A 36 6.94 6.13 4.38
C TYR A 36 7.55 7.54 4.34
N TYR A 37 6.68 8.55 4.41
CA TYR A 37 7.03 9.96 4.46
C TYR A 37 6.55 10.54 5.80
N GLU A 38 7.38 11.38 6.45
CA GLU A 38 7.05 11.90 7.79
C GLU A 38 6.35 13.27 7.76
N GLN A 39 6.58 14.08 6.71
CA GLN A 39 6.12 15.48 6.67
C GLN A 39 5.66 15.89 5.26
N PRO A 40 4.35 15.84 4.96
CA PRO A 40 3.27 15.28 5.80
C PRO A 40 3.36 13.75 5.90
N GLU A 41 2.72 13.16 6.91
CA GLU A 41 2.66 11.70 7.06
C GLU A 41 1.95 11.06 5.86
N GLY A 42 2.65 10.15 5.17
CA GLY A 42 2.15 9.47 3.98
C GLY A 42 2.88 8.15 3.74
N TYR A 43 2.30 7.29 2.92
CA TYR A 43 2.80 5.94 2.68
C TYR A 43 2.72 5.60 1.20
N ALA A 44 3.85 5.29 0.57
CA ALA A 44 3.82 4.67 -0.74
C ALA A 44 3.43 3.20 -0.57
N VAL A 45 2.36 2.79 -1.24
CA VAL A 45 1.78 1.45 -1.12
C VAL A 45 1.57 0.87 -2.51
N ASP A 46 2.09 -0.33 -2.73
CA ASP A 46 1.78 -1.11 -3.92
C ASP A 46 0.48 -1.89 -3.69
N LEU A 47 -0.61 -1.40 -4.27
CA LEU A 47 -1.94 -2.01 -4.19
C LEU A 47 -2.12 -3.05 -5.30
N ALA A 48 -2.57 -4.25 -4.93
CA ALA A 48 -2.85 -5.34 -5.85
C ALA A 48 -4.33 -5.31 -6.28
N ILE A 49 -4.61 -4.82 -7.48
CA ILE A 49 -5.95 -4.72 -8.05
C ILE A 49 -6.24 -6.01 -8.84
N PRO A 50 -7.31 -6.76 -8.54
CA PRO A 50 -7.65 -7.96 -9.29
C PRO A 50 -7.84 -7.67 -10.79
N ASN A 51 -7.18 -8.45 -11.64
CA ASN A 51 -7.28 -8.37 -13.09
C ASN A 51 -7.14 -9.77 -13.71
N GLU A 52 -8.28 -10.35 -14.12
CA GLU A 52 -8.37 -11.71 -14.67
C GLU A 52 -7.69 -11.87 -16.04
N GLN A 53 -7.34 -10.77 -16.72
CA GLN A 53 -6.66 -10.80 -18.01
C GLN A 53 -5.15 -11.02 -17.88
N LEU A 54 -4.60 -10.87 -16.67
CA LEU A 54 -3.17 -11.06 -16.39
C LEU A 54 -2.95 -12.46 -15.82
N VAL A 55 -1.87 -13.12 -16.26
CA VAL A 55 -1.49 -14.47 -15.75
C VAL A 55 -1.32 -14.47 -14.23
N GLY A 56 -0.84 -13.37 -13.66
CA GLY A 56 -0.68 -13.20 -12.22
C GLY A 56 -1.98 -12.86 -11.46
N GLY A 57 -3.09 -12.61 -12.16
CA GLY A 57 -4.40 -12.27 -11.58
C GLY A 57 -4.52 -10.87 -10.97
N TYR A 58 -3.46 -10.06 -11.01
CA TYR A 58 -3.43 -8.72 -10.41
C TYR A 58 -2.65 -7.73 -11.27
N GLU A 59 -3.14 -6.50 -11.32
CA GLU A 59 -2.42 -5.31 -11.74
C GLU A 59 -1.98 -4.53 -10.50
N TYR A 60 -0.73 -4.07 -10.46
CA TYR A 60 -0.19 -3.34 -9.31
C TYR A 60 -0.15 -1.85 -9.58
N HIS A 61 -0.61 -1.07 -8.60
CA HIS A 61 -0.58 0.39 -8.64
C HIS A 61 0.13 0.93 -7.40
N ASN A 62 1.17 1.71 -7.64
CA ASN A 62 1.82 2.46 -6.57
C ASN A 62 1.01 3.73 -6.29
N VAL A 63 0.61 3.92 -5.03
CA VAL A 63 -0.13 5.10 -4.60
C VAL A 63 0.38 5.65 -3.29
N ILE A 64 0.17 6.94 -3.05
CA ILE A 64 0.43 7.61 -1.79
C ILE A 64 -0.85 7.61 -0.96
N LEU A 65 -0.84 6.85 0.14
CA LEU A 65 -1.93 6.81 1.10
C LEU A 65 -1.64 7.71 2.30
N LEU A 66 -2.62 8.51 2.68
CA LEU A 66 -2.67 9.17 3.98
C LEU A 66 -3.07 8.16 5.08
N PRO A 67 -2.65 8.39 6.35
CA PRO A 67 -2.94 7.47 7.45
C PRO A 67 -4.41 7.05 7.54
N GLN A 68 -5.36 7.93 7.27
CA GLN A 68 -6.79 7.66 7.37
C GLN A 68 -7.34 6.78 6.23
N GLN A 69 -6.61 6.61 5.12
CA GLN A 69 -7.10 5.91 3.92
C GLN A 69 -6.89 4.39 3.95
N PHE A 70 -6.23 3.86 4.98
CA PHE A 70 -6.01 2.42 5.13
C PHE A 70 -6.05 1.95 6.57
N VAL A 71 -6.07 0.63 6.74
CA VAL A 71 -5.81 -0.06 8.00
C VAL A 71 -4.66 -1.04 7.80
N VAL A 72 -3.81 -1.18 8.82
CA VAL A 72 -2.76 -2.21 8.83
C VAL A 72 -3.41 -3.54 9.14
N ILE A 73 -3.24 -4.53 8.27
CA ILE A 73 -3.81 -5.88 8.43
C ILE A 73 -2.78 -6.93 8.83
N LYS A 74 -1.50 -6.69 8.57
CA LYS A 74 -0.39 -7.51 9.07
C LYS A 74 0.86 -6.67 9.22
N LYS A 75 1.47 -6.73 10.40
CA LYS A 75 2.78 -6.12 10.64
C LYS A 75 3.89 -7.12 10.36
N PHE A 76 4.96 -6.64 9.76
CA PHE A 76 6.21 -7.38 9.66
C PHE A 76 7.26 -6.63 10.47
N GLU A 77 7.90 -7.33 11.41
CA GLU A 77 9.02 -6.75 12.13
C GLU A 77 10.20 -6.68 11.18
N THR A 78 10.72 -5.47 10.95
CA THR A 78 12.03 -5.29 10.34
C THR A 78 13.06 -5.85 11.32
N SER A 79 13.62 -7.01 11.02
CA SER A 79 14.73 -7.56 11.81
C SER A 79 16.00 -6.74 11.55
N GLU A 80 16.21 -5.66 12.29
CA GLU A 80 17.54 -5.05 12.40
C GLU A 80 18.35 -5.77 13.47
N LYS A 81 19.23 -6.68 13.03
CA LYS A 81 20.61 -6.88 13.51
C LYS A 81 21.16 -8.25 13.04
N ILE A 82 21.93 -8.22 11.96
CA ILE A 82 23.16 -9.01 11.89
C ILE A 82 24.28 -8.02 11.60
N ALA A 83 24.68 -7.27 12.63
CA ALA A 83 25.99 -6.65 12.66
C ALA A 83 26.91 -7.65 13.37
N GLY A 84 27.72 -8.36 12.59
CA GLY A 84 28.88 -9.12 13.06
C GLY A 84 30.15 -8.30 12.90
#